data_AF-A0ABD7M9V7-F1
#
_entry.id   AF-A0ABD7M9V7-F1
#
_cell.length_a   1.000
_cell.length_b   1.000
_cell.length_c   1.000
_cell.angle_alpha   90.00
_cell.angle_beta   90.00
_cell.angle_gamma   90.00
#
_symmetry.space_group_name_H-M   'P 1'
#
loop_
_entity.id
_entity.type
_entity.pdbx_description
1 polymer ?
#
loop_
_entity_poly.entity_id
_entity_poly.type
_entity_poly.pdbx_seq_one_letter_code
_entity_poly.pdbx_strand_id
1 'polypeptide(L)'
;MSESTSAAPQPSQSVPSRRRVASSLAWAVPTVVAAAAAPAEAASPPPRIDRLFLVTRGTAGAGPGTTVTACGSGSTRLSVTTDDVNTYYRIANVRTGSTVTNVTASVLVQRSVVDAMETGKNPTTFTWTSTTPSWSTPVREVSGTGSPVLYTNNGTPYYRYYSNLQTAVTPVPAPVSGTITLPRIGWYSNCSTALASVSVNGRGSAVVNGTPLVDVGNFRTV
;
A
#
# COMPACT_ATOMS: atom_id res chain seq x y z
N MET A 1 -48.87 -49.13 80.22
CA MET A 1 -49.69 -48.07 79.60
C MET A 1 -48.89 -47.47 78.47
N SER A 2 -49.55 -47.29 77.32
CA SER A 2 -49.12 -46.61 76.08
C SER A 2 -48.21 -47.40 75.10
N GLU A 3 -48.88 -48.00 74.09
CA GLU A 3 -48.77 -47.74 72.63
C GLU A 3 -47.68 -46.74 72.17
N SER A 4 -47.12 -46.71 70.95
CA SER A 4 -47.21 -47.38 69.63
C SER A 4 -45.98 -46.84 68.84
N THR A 5 -45.37 -47.47 67.83
CA THR A 5 -45.89 -47.60 66.47
C THR A 5 -44.93 -48.45 65.61
N SER A 6 -45.56 -49.21 64.72
CA SER A 6 -45.04 -50.10 63.68
C SER A 6 -44.64 -49.34 62.40
N ALA A 7 -43.64 -49.82 61.67
CA ALA A 7 -43.72 -49.97 60.21
C ALA A 7 -42.78 -51.08 59.71
N ALA A 8 -43.31 -51.85 58.75
CA ALA A 8 -43.04 -53.24 58.44
C ALA A 8 -41.81 -53.53 57.52
N PRO A 9 -41.45 -54.81 57.29
CA PRO A 9 -40.15 -55.24 56.77
C PRO A 9 -40.12 -55.75 55.32
N GLN A 10 -38.88 -55.86 54.80
CA GLN A 10 -38.34 -56.85 53.83
C GLN A 10 -38.70 -56.69 52.31
N PRO A 11 -37.96 -57.31 51.35
CA PRO A 11 -36.91 -58.33 51.52
C PRO A 11 -35.64 -58.23 50.61
N SER A 12 -34.59 -58.94 51.06
CA SER A 12 -33.67 -59.86 50.31
C SER A 12 -32.95 -59.41 49.04
N GLN A 13 -31.74 -59.85 48.70
CA GLN A 13 -30.64 -60.65 49.28
C GLN A 13 -29.51 -60.50 48.25
N SER A 14 -28.25 -60.49 48.69
CA SER A 14 -27.16 -61.23 48.02
C SER A 14 -25.84 -60.96 48.75
N VAL A 15 -25.31 -62.01 49.38
CA VAL A 15 -23.94 -62.05 49.90
C VAL A 15 -23.12 -62.82 48.86
N PRO A 16 -21.99 -62.25 48.38
CA PRO A 16 -20.75 -62.97 48.60
C PRO A 16 -19.50 -62.10 48.83
N SER A 17 -18.73 -62.56 49.82
CA SER A 17 -17.28 -62.81 49.79
C SER A 17 -16.25 -61.67 49.87
N ARG A 18 -15.25 -61.93 50.73
CA ARG A 18 -14.10 -61.09 51.08
C ARG A 18 -13.02 -61.13 49.99
N ARG A 19 -12.44 -59.97 49.65
CA ARG A 19 -11.01 -59.88 49.26
C ARG A 19 -10.42 -58.53 49.69
N ARG A 20 -9.36 -58.60 50.50
CA ARG A 20 -8.51 -57.46 50.88
C ARG A 20 -7.84 -56.89 49.62
N VAL A 21 -7.71 -55.56 49.53
CA VAL A 21 -6.74 -54.90 48.65
C VAL A 21 -5.98 -53.84 49.46
N ALA A 22 -4.68 -53.82 49.22
CA ALA A 22 -3.62 -53.30 50.06
C ALA A 22 -3.49 -51.76 50.04
N SER A 23 -2.83 -51.28 51.10
CA SER A 23 -2.32 -49.93 51.29
C SER A 23 -1.34 -49.53 50.18
N SER A 24 -1.61 -48.42 49.50
CA SER A 24 -0.58 -47.55 48.91
C SER A 24 -1.23 -46.23 48.49
N LEU A 25 -1.15 -45.21 49.36
CA LEU A 25 -1.37 -43.82 48.97
C LEU A 25 -0.10 -43.33 48.26
N ALA A 26 -0.04 -43.49 46.94
CA ALA A 26 0.94 -42.79 46.13
C ALA A 26 0.44 -41.35 45.93
N TRP A 27 1.08 -40.39 46.59
CA TRP A 27 0.86 -38.97 46.33
C TRP A 27 1.45 -38.65 44.96
N ALA A 28 0.61 -38.53 43.94
CA ALA A 28 1.01 -38.02 42.64
C ALA A 28 1.27 -36.52 42.76
N VAL A 29 2.53 -36.11 42.71
CA VAL A 29 2.89 -34.70 42.54
C VAL A 29 2.53 -34.32 41.09
N PRO A 30 1.66 -33.34 40.85
CA PRO A 30 1.38 -32.91 39.49
C PRO A 30 2.62 -32.20 38.95
N THR A 31 3.28 -32.80 37.97
CA THR A 31 4.30 -32.12 37.19
C THR A 31 3.62 -31.05 36.34
N VAL A 32 3.65 -29.80 36.78
CA VAL A 32 3.19 -28.67 35.96
C VAL A 32 4.23 -28.48 34.86
N VAL A 33 3.91 -28.94 33.65
CA VAL A 33 4.65 -28.54 32.46
C VAL A 33 4.27 -27.09 32.18
N ALA A 34 5.09 -26.16 32.63
CA ALA A 34 5.04 -24.80 32.13
C ALA A 34 5.46 -24.84 30.65
N ALA A 35 4.49 -24.95 29.76
CA ALA A 35 4.72 -24.65 28.35
C ALA A 35 5.15 -23.18 28.30
N ALA A 36 6.44 -22.94 28.07
CA ALA A 36 6.91 -21.63 27.70
C ALA A 36 6.17 -21.28 26.40
N ALA A 37 5.16 -20.41 26.51
CA ALA A 37 4.59 -19.77 25.34
C ALA A 37 5.78 -19.14 24.61
N ALA A 38 6.07 -19.63 23.40
CA ALA A 38 7.04 -19.00 22.53
C ALA A 38 6.74 -17.50 22.52
N PRO A 39 7.75 -16.62 22.65
CA PRO A 39 7.52 -15.19 22.57
C PRO A 39 6.72 -14.96 21.30
N ALA A 40 5.53 -14.36 21.43
CA ALA A 40 4.72 -14.01 20.30
C ALA A 40 5.60 -13.17 19.37
N GLU A 41 6.05 -13.79 18.28
CA GLU A 41 6.92 -13.16 17.31
C GLU A 41 6.12 -11.99 16.79
N ALA A 42 6.48 -10.79 17.25
CA ALA A 42 5.74 -9.57 16.94
C ALA A 42 5.62 -9.53 15.42
N ALA A 43 4.40 -9.75 14.92
CA ALA A 43 4.18 -9.93 13.50
C ALA A 43 4.76 -8.70 12.79
N SER A 44 5.84 -8.91 12.03
CA SER A 44 6.49 -7.81 11.31
C SER A 44 5.40 -7.13 10.46
N PRO A 45 5.26 -5.80 10.56
CA PRO A 45 4.15 -5.09 9.95
C PRO A 45 4.10 -5.37 8.44
N PRO A 46 2.90 -5.39 7.84
CA PRO A 46 2.77 -5.74 6.43
C PRO A 46 3.52 -4.74 5.53
N PRO A 47 3.97 -5.18 4.33
CA PRO A 47 4.51 -4.29 3.32
C PRO A 47 3.56 -3.13 3.01
N ARG A 48 4.11 -1.93 2.88
CA ARG A 48 3.33 -0.72 2.53
C ARG A 48 4.13 0.19 1.62
N ILE A 49 3.42 1.06 0.91
CA ILE A 49 4.04 2.14 0.14
C ILE A 49 4.06 3.39 1.02
N ASP A 50 5.23 4.01 1.11
CA ASP A 50 5.40 5.35 1.68
C ASP A 50 5.77 6.30 0.54
N ARG A 51 4.91 7.29 0.24
CA ARG A 51 5.09 8.13 -0.95
C ARG A 51 4.72 9.59 -0.73
N LEU A 52 5.61 10.48 -1.13
CA LEU A 52 5.43 11.92 -1.14
C LEU A 52 5.97 12.51 -2.44
N PHE A 53 5.08 12.80 -3.39
CA PHE A 53 5.45 13.42 -4.66
C PHE A 53 5.34 14.94 -4.58
N LEU A 54 6.40 15.64 -4.99
CA LEU A 54 6.32 17.07 -5.24
C LEU A 54 5.74 17.29 -6.63
N VAL A 55 4.56 17.91 -6.66
CA VAL A 55 3.84 18.28 -7.87
C VAL A 55 3.71 19.78 -7.80
N THR A 56 4.28 20.47 -8.78
CA THR A 56 4.38 21.92 -8.82
C THR A 56 3.88 22.44 -10.16
N ARG A 57 3.35 23.66 -10.15
CA ARG A 57 3.05 24.43 -11.35
C ARG A 57 4.06 25.57 -11.45
N GLY A 58 4.69 25.72 -12.61
CA GLY A 58 5.71 26.76 -12.80
C GLY A 58 6.14 26.90 -14.26
N THR A 59 7.02 27.86 -14.52
CA THR A 59 7.58 28.09 -15.87
C THR A 59 8.73 27.12 -16.17
N ALA A 60 9.53 26.76 -15.16
CA ALA A 60 10.63 25.80 -15.26
C ALA A 60 10.16 24.33 -15.10
N GLY A 61 10.96 23.40 -15.62
CA GLY A 61 10.71 21.96 -15.54
C GLY A 61 11.60 21.19 -14.55
N ALA A 62 11.52 19.86 -14.62
CA ALA A 62 11.52 18.94 -13.48
C ALA A 62 12.79 18.84 -12.60
N GLY A 63 12.79 19.54 -11.47
CA GLY A 63 13.52 19.11 -10.25
C GLY A 63 15.05 19.31 -10.25
N PRO A 64 15.70 19.07 -9.10
CA PRO A 64 17.14 19.28 -8.94
C PRO A 64 17.94 18.46 -9.97
N GLY A 65 18.81 19.12 -10.73
CA GLY A 65 19.75 18.46 -11.65
C GLY A 65 19.22 18.23 -13.07
N THR A 66 18.03 18.70 -13.44
CA THR A 66 17.58 18.67 -14.84
C THR A 66 17.61 20.07 -15.45
N THR A 67 18.01 20.16 -16.72
CA THR A 67 17.94 21.41 -17.48
C THR A 67 16.78 21.30 -18.44
N VAL A 68 15.63 21.88 -18.06
CA VAL A 68 14.44 21.93 -18.91
C VAL A 68 14.21 23.38 -19.32
N THR A 69 14.15 23.63 -20.63
CA THR A 69 13.83 24.96 -21.18
C THR A 69 12.55 25.48 -20.58
N ALA A 70 12.56 26.70 -20.04
CA ALA A 70 11.39 27.31 -19.42
C ALA A 70 10.25 27.52 -20.43
N CYS A 71 9.02 27.57 -19.94
CA CYS A 71 7.86 27.99 -20.73
C CYS A 71 7.99 29.45 -21.16
N GLY A 72 7.41 29.77 -22.33
CA GLY A 72 7.26 31.15 -22.78
C GLY A 72 6.38 31.98 -21.86
N SER A 73 6.36 33.30 -22.10
CA SER A 73 5.60 34.26 -21.29
C SER A 73 4.14 33.84 -21.09
N GLY A 74 3.65 33.93 -19.85
CA GLY A 74 2.27 33.58 -19.47
C GLY A 74 1.93 32.08 -19.47
N SER A 75 2.85 31.21 -19.88
CA SER A 75 2.63 29.76 -19.90
C SER A 75 3.28 29.09 -18.69
N THR A 76 2.60 28.09 -18.13
CA THR A 76 3.15 27.23 -17.09
C THR A 76 3.12 25.77 -17.52
N ARG A 77 3.78 24.91 -16.75
CA ARG A 77 3.71 23.46 -16.86
C ARG A 77 3.55 22.86 -15.47
N LEU A 78 3.10 21.62 -15.43
CA LEU A 78 3.17 20.79 -14.24
C LEU A 78 4.51 20.04 -14.21
N SER A 79 5.06 19.85 -13.01
CA SER A 79 6.22 18.99 -12.78
C SER A 79 5.93 18.04 -11.63
N VAL A 80 6.42 16.81 -11.71
CA VAL A 80 6.31 15.77 -10.68
C VAL A 80 7.72 15.30 -10.37
N THR A 81 8.15 15.43 -9.11
CA THR A 81 9.54 15.15 -8.71
C THR A 81 9.62 14.46 -7.36
N THR A 82 10.71 13.70 -7.19
CA THR A 82 11.16 13.18 -5.89
C THR A 82 12.66 13.45 -5.70
N ASP A 83 13.08 13.70 -4.46
CA ASP A 83 14.46 14.05 -4.07
C ASP A 83 15.07 13.06 -3.06
N ASP A 84 14.36 11.98 -2.74
CA ASP A 84 14.65 10.94 -1.75
C ASP A 84 14.79 11.41 -0.31
N VAL A 85 14.68 12.71 -0.02
CA VAL A 85 14.84 13.29 1.31
C VAL A 85 13.50 13.82 1.81
N ASN A 86 12.98 14.84 1.14
CA ASN A 86 11.71 15.49 1.50
C ASN A 86 10.55 14.92 0.70
N THR A 87 10.84 14.30 -0.44
CA THR A 87 9.89 13.76 -1.41
C THR A 87 10.44 12.43 -1.89
N TYR A 88 9.64 11.37 -1.77
CA TYR A 88 10.16 10.03 -1.90
C TYR A 88 9.11 9.07 -2.44
N TYR A 89 9.60 7.96 -2.98
CA TYR A 89 8.78 6.79 -3.26
C TYR A 89 9.49 5.57 -2.69
N ARG A 90 8.89 4.95 -1.68
CA ARG A 90 9.50 3.84 -0.96
C ARG A 90 8.49 2.73 -0.72
N ILE A 91 9.00 1.51 -0.57
CA ILE A 91 8.22 0.36 -0.12
C ILE A 91 8.84 -0.09 1.20
N ALA A 92 8.10 0.11 2.29
CA ALA A 92 8.54 -0.22 3.63
C ALA A 92 8.09 -1.63 4.04
N ASN A 93 8.75 -2.17 5.06
CA ASN A 93 8.48 -3.50 5.64
C ASN A 93 8.60 -4.65 4.63
N VAL A 94 9.51 -4.55 3.67
CA VAL A 94 9.76 -5.64 2.72
C VAL A 94 10.65 -6.68 3.41
N ARG A 95 10.23 -7.95 3.39
CA ARG A 95 11.00 -9.06 3.96
C ARG A 95 12.10 -9.51 3.00
N THR A 96 13.21 -10.01 3.53
CA THR A 96 14.27 -10.65 2.73
C THR A 96 13.67 -11.72 1.81
N GLY A 97 14.13 -11.77 0.55
CA GLY A 97 13.64 -12.72 -0.45
C GLY A 97 12.28 -12.35 -1.07
N SER A 98 11.68 -11.21 -0.69
CA SER A 98 10.47 -10.74 -1.35
C SER A 98 10.73 -10.31 -2.79
N THR A 99 9.76 -10.56 -3.65
CA THR A 99 9.73 -10.07 -5.03
C THR A 99 8.87 -8.83 -5.10
N VAL A 100 9.42 -7.77 -5.70
CA VAL A 100 8.69 -6.54 -5.97
C VAL A 100 8.57 -6.38 -7.48
N THR A 101 7.34 -6.33 -7.97
CA THR A 101 7.01 -6.21 -9.39
C THR A 101 5.93 -5.16 -9.61
N ASN A 102 5.65 -4.84 -10.87
CA ASN A 102 4.58 -3.91 -11.27
C ASN A 102 4.61 -2.58 -10.50
N VAL A 103 5.81 -2.04 -10.30
CA VAL A 103 5.99 -0.75 -9.64
C VAL A 103 5.56 0.35 -10.60
N THR A 104 4.50 1.05 -10.22
CA THR A 104 3.91 2.13 -11.01
C THR A 104 3.84 3.38 -10.15
N ALA A 105 4.30 4.49 -10.70
CA ALA A 105 3.99 5.82 -10.20
C ALA A 105 2.89 6.42 -11.08
N SER A 106 1.98 7.19 -10.51
CA SER A 106 0.97 7.88 -11.31
C SER A 106 0.55 9.21 -10.70
N VAL A 107 0.02 10.09 -11.53
CA VAL A 107 -0.58 11.36 -11.12
C VAL A 107 -1.96 11.47 -11.73
N LEU A 108 -2.93 11.90 -10.91
CA LEU A 108 -4.23 12.33 -11.37
C LEU A 108 -4.19 13.82 -11.66
N VAL A 109 -4.72 14.22 -12.80
CA VAL A 109 -4.87 15.62 -13.21
C VAL A 109 -6.36 15.87 -13.49
N GLN A 110 -6.88 16.97 -12.96
CA GLN A 110 -8.29 17.33 -13.12
C GLN A 110 -8.70 17.37 -14.59
N ARG A 111 -9.75 16.62 -14.94
CA ARG A 111 -10.20 16.43 -16.32
C ARG A 111 -10.53 17.75 -17.01
N SER A 112 -11.27 18.64 -16.36
CA SER A 112 -11.72 19.90 -16.97
C SER A 112 -10.56 20.79 -17.42
N VAL A 113 -9.43 20.75 -16.69
CA VAL A 113 -8.22 21.49 -17.06
C VAL A 113 -7.53 20.84 -18.27
N VAL A 114 -7.41 19.51 -18.27
CA VAL A 114 -6.85 18.77 -19.41
C VAL A 114 -7.70 18.99 -20.66
N ASP A 115 -9.03 18.84 -20.56
CA ASP A 115 -9.96 19.04 -21.67
C ASP A 115 -9.88 20.48 -22.19
N ALA A 116 -9.76 21.50 -21.32
CA ALA A 116 -9.57 22.89 -21.73
C ALA A 116 -8.24 23.12 -22.47
N MET A 117 -7.16 22.49 -22.03
CA MET A 117 -5.86 22.55 -22.71
C MET A 117 -5.94 21.90 -24.10
N GLU A 118 -6.57 20.73 -24.21
CA GLU A 118 -6.69 19.97 -25.45
C GLU A 118 -7.64 20.66 -26.46
N THR A 119 -8.70 21.31 -25.96
CA THR A 119 -9.70 22.02 -26.80
C THR A 119 -9.18 23.39 -27.30
N GLY A 120 -8.29 24.06 -26.54
CA GLY A 120 -7.79 25.41 -26.83
C GLY A 120 -6.55 25.54 -27.73
N LYS A 121 -5.99 24.43 -28.22
CA LYS A 121 -4.85 24.32 -29.15
C LYS A 121 -3.67 25.29 -28.93
N ASN A 122 -2.88 25.01 -27.89
CA ASN A 122 -1.44 24.69 -27.96
C ASN A 122 -1.02 24.38 -26.52
N PRO A 123 -0.89 23.10 -26.13
CA PRO A 123 -0.76 21.91 -26.97
C PRO A 123 -2.10 21.30 -27.44
N THR A 124 -2.09 20.49 -28.51
CA THR A 124 -3.26 19.69 -28.95
C THR A 124 -3.53 18.46 -28.07
N THR A 125 -2.57 18.09 -27.22
CA THR A 125 -2.66 16.93 -26.34
C THR A 125 -1.89 17.22 -25.06
N PHE A 126 -2.46 16.89 -23.91
CA PHE A 126 -1.72 16.98 -22.64
C PHE A 126 -0.74 15.82 -22.54
N THR A 127 0.56 16.14 -22.47
CA THR A 127 1.62 15.12 -22.49
C THR A 127 2.59 15.35 -21.34
N TRP A 128 3.21 14.25 -20.88
CA TRP A 128 4.30 14.26 -19.93
C TRP A 128 5.58 13.80 -20.60
N THR A 129 6.70 14.36 -20.18
CA THR A 129 8.04 13.90 -20.51
C THR A 129 8.73 13.44 -19.23
N SER A 130 9.41 12.28 -19.29
CA SER A 130 10.27 11.80 -18.20
C SER A 130 11.69 12.31 -18.42
N THR A 131 12.31 12.87 -17.38
CA THR A 131 13.74 13.19 -17.32
C THR A 131 14.56 12.07 -16.68
N THR A 132 13.89 11.09 -16.08
CA THR A 132 14.52 9.98 -15.34
C THR A 132 14.39 8.68 -16.13
N PRO A 133 15.50 8.06 -16.60
CA PRO A 133 15.46 6.89 -17.47
C PRO A 133 14.97 5.62 -16.78
N SER A 134 15.05 5.56 -15.44
CA SER A 134 14.55 4.42 -14.65
C SER A 134 13.04 4.21 -14.77
N TRP A 135 12.30 5.20 -15.27
CA TRP A 135 10.85 5.22 -15.39
C TRP A 135 10.45 5.34 -16.86
N SER A 136 9.39 4.64 -17.26
CA SER A 136 8.80 4.83 -18.59
C SER A 136 8.25 6.26 -18.75
N THR A 137 8.13 6.75 -19.98
CA THR A 137 7.39 7.99 -20.23
C THR A 137 5.96 7.85 -19.70
N PRO A 138 5.43 8.82 -18.93
CA PRO A 138 4.08 8.71 -18.40
C PRO A 138 3.05 8.77 -19.53
N VAL A 139 2.07 7.86 -19.48
CA VAL A 139 1.00 7.76 -20.46
C VAL A 139 -0.36 7.87 -19.79
N ARG A 140 -1.33 8.43 -20.51
CA ARG A 140 -2.72 8.56 -20.05
C ARG A 140 -3.37 7.18 -20.01
N GLU A 141 -4.05 6.86 -18.92
CA GLU A 141 -4.91 5.69 -18.83
C GLU A 141 -6.15 5.88 -19.73
N VAL A 142 -6.40 4.92 -20.60
CA VAL A 142 -7.49 4.93 -21.60
C VAL A 142 -8.36 3.68 -21.45
N SER A 143 -9.62 3.73 -21.88
CA SER A 143 -10.54 2.58 -21.84
C SER A 143 -9.94 1.36 -22.53
N GLY A 144 -9.99 0.20 -21.88
CA GLY A 144 -9.49 -1.07 -22.41
C GLY A 144 -8.38 -1.73 -21.59
N THR A 145 -7.86 -1.06 -20.55
CA THR A 145 -6.77 -1.58 -19.69
C THR A 145 -7.23 -2.18 -18.36
N GLY A 146 -8.53 -2.43 -18.19
CA GLY A 146 -9.10 -3.02 -16.96
C GLY A 146 -9.10 -2.11 -15.71
N SER A 147 -8.72 -0.84 -15.85
CA SER A 147 -8.73 0.18 -14.79
C SER A 147 -9.65 1.35 -15.17
N PRO A 148 -10.19 2.10 -14.19
CA PRO A 148 -11.11 3.18 -14.50
C PRO A 148 -10.37 4.29 -15.26
N VAL A 149 -10.87 4.62 -16.45
CA VAL A 149 -10.37 5.69 -17.33
C VAL A 149 -10.45 7.06 -16.66
N LEU A 150 -11.40 7.19 -15.74
CA LEU A 150 -11.72 8.39 -15.00
C LEU A 150 -11.77 8.06 -13.52
N TYR A 151 -10.95 8.75 -12.74
CA TYR A 151 -11.00 8.69 -11.29
C TYR A 151 -11.85 9.84 -10.80
N THR A 152 -12.88 9.56 -10.03
CA THR A 152 -13.75 10.59 -9.46
C THR A 152 -13.40 10.77 -7.99
N ASN A 153 -13.16 12.02 -7.58
CA ASN A 153 -13.01 12.39 -6.18
C ASN A 153 -13.92 13.58 -5.89
N ASN A 154 -14.82 13.44 -4.90
CA ASN A 154 -15.83 14.45 -4.54
C ASN A 154 -16.59 15.01 -5.77
N GLY A 155 -17.04 14.13 -6.67
CA GLY A 155 -17.76 14.51 -7.90
C GLY A 155 -16.89 15.13 -9.00
N THR A 156 -15.60 15.40 -8.75
CA THR A 156 -14.67 15.91 -9.76
C THR A 156 -13.97 14.77 -10.48
N PRO A 157 -14.02 14.69 -11.83
CA PRO A 157 -13.31 13.69 -12.60
C PRO A 157 -11.84 14.05 -12.84
N TYR A 158 -10.98 13.04 -12.89
CA TYR A 158 -9.54 13.17 -13.12
C TYR A 158 -9.06 12.12 -14.13
N TYR A 159 -8.10 12.52 -14.97
CA TYR A 159 -7.32 11.59 -15.78
C TYR A 159 -6.10 11.10 -15.03
N ARG A 160 -5.79 9.81 -15.14
CA ARG A 160 -4.56 9.23 -14.60
C ARG A 160 -3.48 9.17 -15.66
N TYR A 161 -2.31 9.66 -15.31
CA TYR A 161 -1.07 9.47 -16.07
C TYR A 161 -0.17 8.58 -15.26
N TYR A 162 0.24 7.43 -15.82
CA TYR A 162 1.04 6.44 -15.11
C TYR A 162 2.35 6.16 -15.83
N SER A 163 3.34 5.78 -15.05
CA SER A 163 4.69 5.41 -15.49
C SER A 163 5.13 4.20 -14.70
N ASN A 164 5.73 3.23 -15.40
CA ASN A 164 6.20 1.99 -14.81
C ASN A 164 7.72 2.06 -14.62
N LEU A 165 8.18 1.49 -13.51
CA LEU A 165 9.60 1.29 -13.29
C LEU A 165 10.13 0.33 -14.35
N GLN A 166 11.19 0.72 -15.05
CA GLN A 166 11.74 -0.10 -16.12
C GLN A 166 12.33 -1.41 -15.58
N THR A 167 12.05 -2.50 -16.29
CA THR A 167 12.41 -3.87 -15.86
C THR A 167 13.91 -4.11 -15.82
N ALA A 168 14.72 -3.32 -16.53
CA ALA A 168 16.18 -3.34 -16.42
C ALA A 168 16.71 -2.95 -15.02
N VAL A 169 15.85 -2.39 -14.17
CA VAL A 169 16.12 -2.03 -12.76
C VAL A 169 15.46 -3.03 -11.79
N THR A 170 14.88 -4.14 -12.30
CA THR A 170 14.24 -5.19 -11.50
C THR A 170 14.92 -6.55 -11.69
N PRO A 171 14.96 -7.42 -10.66
CA PRO A 171 14.40 -7.20 -9.33
C PRO A 171 15.26 -6.22 -8.52
N VAL A 172 14.65 -5.26 -7.84
CA VAL A 172 15.36 -4.54 -6.78
C VAL A 172 15.63 -5.59 -5.71
N PRO A 173 16.89 -6.02 -5.46
CA PRO A 173 17.15 -7.00 -4.43
C PRO A 173 16.63 -6.44 -3.12
N ALA A 174 15.67 -7.12 -2.49
CA ALA A 174 15.17 -6.69 -1.21
C ALA A 174 16.38 -6.58 -0.26
N PRO A 175 16.59 -5.43 0.44
CA PRO A 175 17.52 -5.40 1.55
C PRO A 175 17.11 -6.49 2.56
N VAL A 176 18.03 -6.84 3.46
CA VAL A 176 18.00 -7.96 4.42
C VAL A 176 16.87 -7.83 5.48
N SER A 177 15.64 -7.50 5.05
CA SER A 177 14.56 -6.76 5.71
C SER A 177 14.77 -5.24 5.68
N GLY A 178 13.76 -4.49 5.25
CA GLY A 178 13.80 -3.03 5.34
C GLY A 178 12.94 -2.27 4.33
N THR A 179 13.37 -1.03 4.10
CA THR A 179 12.73 -0.08 3.19
C THR A 179 13.46 -0.05 1.86
N ILE A 180 12.75 -0.35 0.78
CA ILE A 180 13.24 -0.15 -0.59
C ILE A 180 12.97 1.29 -1.00
N THR A 181 14.02 2.04 -1.32
CA THR A 181 13.87 3.35 -1.97
C THR A 181 13.85 3.15 -3.48
N LEU A 182 12.79 3.63 -4.12
CA LEU A 182 12.63 3.54 -5.57
C LEU A 182 13.39 4.69 -6.25
N PRO A 183 13.82 4.52 -7.52
CA PRO A 183 14.49 5.57 -8.25
C PRO A 183 13.69 6.87 -8.32
N ARG A 184 14.40 7.99 -8.37
CA ARG A 184 13.79 9.31 -8.45
C ARG A 184 12.86 9.43 -9.65
N ILE A 185 11.78 10.16 -9.44
CA ILE A 185 10.85 10.56 -10.48
C ILE A 185 11.19 11.98 -10.89
N GLY A 186 11.24 12.23 -12.20
CA GLY A 186 11.29 13.57 -12.77
C GLY A 186 10.41 13.63 -14.01
N TRP A 187 9.21 14.19 -13.88
CA TRP A 187 8.29 14.38 -15.00
C TRP A 187 7.94 15.84 -15.15
N TYR A 188 7.74 16.30 -16.38
CA TYR A 188 7.15 17.60 -16.64
C TYR A 188 6.13 17.52 -17.78
N SER A 189 5.08 18.31 -17.70
CA SER A 189 4.11 18.43 -18.78
C SER A 189 4.60 19.42 -19.83
N ASN A 190 3.95 19.42 -20.99
CA ASN A 190 4.03 20.54 -21.91
C ASN A 190 3.52 21.85 -21.29
N CYS A 191 3.99 22.96 -21.86
CA CYS A 191 3.59 24.30 -21.44
C CYS A 191 2.19 24.65 -21.93
N SER A 192 1.43 25.38 -21.12
CA SER A 192 0.16 25.97 -21.52
C SER A 192 -0.16 27.21 -20.71
N THR A 193 -0.89 28.14 -21.34
CA THR A 193 -1.54 29.28 -20.69
C THR A 193 -2.83 28.89 -19.98
N ALA A 194 -3.40 27.72 -20.28
CA ALA A 194 -4.65 27.22 -19.69
C ALA A 194 -4.46 26.46 -18.37
N LEU A 195 -3.20 26.22 -17.95
CA LEU A 195 -2.89 25.66 -16.63
C LEU A 195 -3.09 26.73 -15.55
N ALA A 196 -4.34 26.91 -15.15
CA ALA A 196 -4.74 27.75 -14.03
C ALA A 196 -5.35 26.89 -12.92
N SER A 197 -4.80 27.00 -11.70
CA SER A 197 -5.31 26.37 -10.47
C SER A 197 -5.84 24.95 -10.67
N VAL A 198 -4.92 24.00 -10.83
CA VAL A 198 -5.26 22.62 -11.18
C VAL A 198 -5.20 21.71 -9.97
N SER A 199 -6.27 20.94 -9.75
CA SER A 199 -6.27 19.89 -8.73
C SER A 199 -5.51 18.66 -9.24
N VAL A 200 -4.55 18.20 -8.44
CA VAL A 200 -3.67 17.08 -8.75
C VAL A 200 -3.55 16.12 -7.58
N ASN A 201 -3.17 14.88 -7.86
CA ASN A 201 -2.95 13.85 -6.85
C ASN A 201 -1.84 12.89 -7.26
N GLY A 202 -0.91 12.58 -6.35
CA GLY A 202 0.15 11.59 -6.56
C GLY A 202 -0.26 10.20 -6.06
N ARG A 203 0.04 9.16 -6.83
CA ARG A 203 -0.35 7.76 -6.58
C ARG A 203 0.79 6.81 -6.90
N GLY A 204 0.79 5.67 -6.22
CA GLY A 204 1.89 4.71 -6.22
C GLY A 204 1.29 3.35 -6.00
N SER A 205 1.71 2.39 -6.82
CA SER A 205 1.34 1.00 -6.68
C SER A 205 2.53 0.10 -6.94
N ALA A 206 2.52 -1.06 -6.30
CA ALA A 206 3.51 -2.11 -6.48
C ALA A 206 2.86 -3.45 -6.12
N VAL A 207 3.45 -4.55 -6.57
CA VAL A 207 3.06 -5.89 -6.16
C VAL A 207 4.22 -6.48 -5.36
N VAL A 208 3.96 -6.84 -4.11
CA VAL A 208 4.95 -7.47 -3.21
C VAL A 208 4.51 -8.90 -2.94
N ASN A 209 5.26 -9.90 -3.41
CA ASN A 209 4.93 -11.32 -3.28
C ASN A 209 3.49 -11.65 -3.73
N GLY A 210 3.07 -11.07 -4.86
CA GLY A 210 1.69 -11.24 -5.38
C GLY A 210 0.63 -10.39 -4.69
N THR A 211 0.95 -9.68 -3.61
CA THR A 211 0.01 -8.78 -2.91
C THR A 211 0.07 -7.38 -3.52
N PRO A 212 -1.03 -6.85 -4.09
CA PRO A 212 -1.07 -5.49 -4.60
C PRO A 212 -1.09 -4.48 -3.45
N LEU A 213 -0.19 -3.50 -3.55
CA LEU A 213 -0.14 -2.33 -2.68
C LEU A 213 -0.51 -1.11 -3.49
N VAL A 214 -1.35 -0.25 -2.92
CA VAL A 214 -1.70 1.05 -3.49
C VAL A 214 -1.66 2.06 -2.38
N ASP A 215 -1.01 3.19 -2.65
CA ASP A 215 -1.05 4.36 -1.80
C ASP A 215 -1.50 5.56 -2.64
N VAL A 216 -2.48 6.31 -2.12
CA VAL A 216 -3.11 7.46 -2.78
C VAL A 216 -2.84 8.68 -1.93
N GLY A 217 -2.21 9.70 -2.53
CA GLY A 217 -1.84 10.91 -1.80
C GLY A 217 -3.06 11.78 -1.53
N ASN A 218 -2.82 12.93 -0.91
CA ASN A 218 -3.85 13.96 -0.82
C ASN A 218 -4.06 14.66 -2.17
N PHE A 219 -5.28 15.08 -2.44
CA PHE A 219 -5.56 16.02 -3.52
C PHE A 219 -5.09 17.42 -3.11
N ARG A 220 -4.48 18.15 -4.03
CA ARG A 220 -4.10 19.55 -3.81
C ARG A 220 -4.25 20.36 -5.08
N THR A 221 -4.47 21.66 -4.92
CA THR A 221 -4.44 22.62 -6.02
C THR A 221 -3.03 23.18 -6.16
N VAL A 222 -2.53 23.24 -7.39
CA VAL A 222 -1.22 23.80 -7.75
C VAL A 222 -1.34 24.87 -8.83
#